data_AF-A0A3D3CMC0-F1
#
_entry.id   AF-A0A3D3CMC0-F1
#
_cell.length_a   1.000
_cell.length_b   1.000
_cell.length_c   1.000
_cell.angle_alpha   90.00
_cell.angle_beta   90.00
_cell.angle_gamma   90.00
#
_symmetry.space_group_name_H-M   'P 1'
#
loop_
_entity.id
_entity.type
_entity.pdbx_description
1 polymer ?
#
loop_
_entity_poly.entity_id
_entity_poly.type
_entity_poly.pdbx_seq_one_letter_code
_entity_poly.pdbx_strand_id
1 'polypeptide(L)'
;MTFSESSKTFKISIKALRDLQRDGYLKSEPLTKSDIHLLACIRAIWCKEKYLQHQLARISAKKRYAIAIKAPMTRLEKWSFERYFSFSQGKRLSIETVVHEVCSIFKIPDTPDLRKTILRIRKRAYSYRSRMPFAQP
;
A
#
# COMPACT_ATOMS: atom_id res chain seq x y z
N MET A 1 -11.12 16.00 20.33
CA MET A 1 -10.29 14.82 19.99
C MET A 1 -9.34 15.22 18.86
N THR A 2 -8.04 15.00 19.03
CA THR A 2 -7.02 15.32 18.00
C THR A 2 -6.94 14.21 16.95
N PHE A 3 -6.29 14.44 15.81
CA PHE A 3 -6.09 13.39 14.81
C PHE A 3 -5.26 12.21 15.33
N SER A 4 -4.33 12.45 16.25
CA SER A 4 -3.55 11.39 16.89
C SER A 4 -4.44 10.44 17.71
N GLU A 5 -5.33 11.01 18.52
CA GLU A 5 -6.30 10.25 19.30
C GLU A 5 -7.30 9.52 18.39
N SER A 6 -7.86 10.23 17.41
CA SER A 6 -8.82 9.65 16.47
C SER A 6 -8.22 8.53 15.62
N SER A 7 -6.93 8.64 15.25
CA SER A 7 -6.25 7.59 14.51
C SER A 7 -6.18 6.29 15.30
N LYS A 8 -5.86 6.37 16.60
CA LYS A 8 -5.82 5.21 17.50
C LYS A 8 -7.21 4.63 17.75
N THR A 9 -8.19 5.51 18.02
CA THR A 9 -9.57 5.13 18.35
C THR A 9 -10.28 4.49 17.16
N PHE A 10 -10.27 5.16 16.00
CA PHE A 10 -11.00 4.71 14.82
C PHE A 10 -10.22 3.74 13.93
N LYS A 11 -8.92 3.55 14.17
CA LYS A 11 -8.01 2.73 13.33
C LYS A 11 -7.92 3.25 11.89
N ILE A 12 -8.06 4.56 11.72
CA ILE A 12 -7.89 5.27 10.44
C ILE A 12 -6.54 5.98 10.48
N SER A 13 -5.74 5.89 9.41
CA SER A 13 -4.42 6.53 9.39
C SER A 13 -4.51 8.06 9.49
N ILE A 14 -3.53 8.71 10.13
CA ILE A 14 -3.46 10.18 10.20
C ILE A 14 -3.49 10.81 8.80
N LYS A 15 -2.86 10.17 7.81
CA LYS A 15 -2.89 10.64 6.42
C LYS A 15 -4.31 10.67 5.86
N ALA A 16 -5.08 9.60 6.07
CA ALA A 16 -6.47 9.56 5.65
C ALA A 16 -7.34 10.59 6.39
N LEU A 17 -7.10 10.85 7.68
CA LEU A 17 -7.80 11.93 8.41
C LEU A 17 -7.47 13.31 7.83
N ARG A 18 -6.21 13.57 7.50
CA ARG A 18 -5.79 14.82 6.83
C ARG A 18 -6.40 14.94 5.42
N ASP A 19 -6.47 13.86 4.67
CA ASP A 19 -7.14 13.84 3.36
C ASP A 19 -8.64 14.17 3.53
N LEU A 20 -9.33 13.57 4.51
CA LEU A 20 -10.73 13.88 4.81
C LEU A 20 -10.96 15.34 5.22
N GLN A 21 -10.04 15.93 5.97
CA GLN A 21 -10.09 17.35 6.32
C GLN A 21 -9.86 18.25 5.10
N ARG A 22 -8.82 17.96 4.31
CA ARG A 22 -8.52 18.70 3.08
C ARG A 22 -9.69 18.67 2.10
N ASP A 23 -10.37 17.53 2.01
CA ASP A 23 -11.52 17.34 1.14
C ASP A 23 -12.83 17.89 1.75
N GLY A 24 -12.77 18.52 2.94
CA GLY A 24 -13.88 19.24 3.58
C GLY A 24 -14.85 18.39 4.40
N TYR A 25 -14.59 17.09 4.58
CA TYR A 25 -15.47 16.20 5.35
C TYR A 25 -15.29 16.35 6.87
N LEU A 26 -14.08 16.72 7.33
CA LEU A 26 -13.81 17.04 8.73
C LEU A 26 -13.64 18.54 8.89
N LYS A 27 -14.38 19.15 9.83
CA LYS A 27 -14.50 20.61 9.92
C LYS A 27 -13.35 21.29 10.64
N SER A 28 -12.74 20.65 11.64
CA SER A 28 -11.70 21.28 12.45
C SER A 28 -10.77 20.25 13.10
N GLU A 29 -9.60 20.72 13.54
CA GLU A 29 -8.79 20.05 14.55
C GLU A 29 -8.64 21.01 15.75
N PRO A 30 -9.16 20.69 16.95
CA PRO A 30 -9.75 19.41 17.37
C PRO A 30 -11.10 19.09 16.71
N LEU A 31 -11.39 17.79 16.60
CA LEU A 31 -12.62 17.28 15.98
C LEU A 31 -13.88 17.70 16.75
N THR A 32 -14.91 18.07 15.99
CA THR A 32 -16.26 18.33 16.50
C THR A 32 -17.02 17.03 16.79
N LYS A 33 -18.17 17.13 17.49
CA LYS A 33 -19.06 15.98 17.69
C LYS A 33 -19.55 15.36 16.38
N SER A 34 -19.83 16.19 15.36
CA SER A 34 -20.22 15.71 14.04
C SER A 34 -19.10 14.95 13.34
N ASP A 35 -17.85 15.42 13.44
CA ASP A 35 -16.71 14.72 12.86
C ASP A 35 -16.49 13.36 13.53
N ILE A 36 -16.62 13.30 14.87
CA ILE A 36 -16.52 12.06 15.64
C ILE A 36 -17.61 11.06 15.20
N HIS A 37 -18.85 11.52 15.02
CA HIS A 37 -19.93 10.68 14.54
C HIS A 37 -19.66 10.13 13.13
N LEU A 38 -19.22 11.00 12.21
CA LEU A 38 -18.83 10.59 10.86
C LEU A 38 -17.72 9.53 10.89
N LEU A 39 -16.67 9.73 11.68
CA LEU A 39 -15.57 8.77 11.80
C LEU A 39 -16.03 7.45 12.42
N ALA A 40 -17.00 7.46 13.34
CA ALA A 40 -17.59 6.25 13.90
C ALA A 40 -18.35 5.45 12.81
N CYS A 41 -19.11 6.13 11.96
CA CYS A 41 -19.77 5.50 10.80
C CYS A 41 -18.75 4.93 9.81
N ILE A 42 -17.72 5.70 9.47
CA ILE A 42 -16.65 5.26 8.55
C ILE A 42 -15.96 4.02 9.12
N ARG A 43 -15.58 4.02 10.40
CA ARG A 43 -14.97 2.87 11.07
C ARG A 43 -15.81 1.60 10.92
N ALA A 44 -17.13 1.70 11.00
CA ALA A 44 -18.02 0.54 10.90
C ALA A 44 -17.93 -0.17 9.54
N ILE A 45 -17.48 0.51 8.49
CA ILE A 45 -17.32 -0.04 7.13
C ILE A 45 -15.87 -0.09 6.66
N TRP A 46 -14.95 0.57 7.37
CA TRP A 46 -13.56 0.71 6.95
C TRP A 46 -12.88 -0.65 6.79
N CYS A 47 -12.19 -0.84 5.67
CA CYS A 47 -11.49 -2.08 5.30
C CYS A 47 -12.35 -3.36 5.28
N LYS A 48 -13.68 -3.28 5.37
CA LYS A 48 -14.54 -4.46 5.25
C LYS A 48 -14.66 -4.86 3.78
N GLU A 49 -14.23 -6.08 3.48
CA GLU A 49 -14.06 -6.59 2.11
C GLU A 49 -15.29 -6.38 1.23
N LYS A 50 -16.49 -6.77 1.71
CA LYS A 50 -17.73 -6.62 0.93
C LYS A 50 -17.98 -5.18 0.47
N TYR A 51 -17.71 -4.18 1.31
CA TYR A 51 -17.93 -2.78 0.95
C TYR A 51 -16.83 -2.26 0.02
N LEU A 52 -15.58 -2.69 0.21
CA LEU A 52 -14.48 -2.38 -0.71
C LEU A 52 -14.75 -2.93 -2.10
N GLN A 53 -15.28 -4.16 -2.21
CA GLN A 53 -15.66 -4.75 -3.50
C GLN A 53 -16.72 -3.90 -4.21
N HIS A 54 -17.77 -3.47 -3.51
CA HIS A 54 -18.78 -2.58 -4.08
C HIS A 54 -18.21 -1.21 -4.50
N GLN A 55 -17.31 -0.62 -3.71
CA GLN A 55 -16.64 0.64 -4.07
C GLN A 55 -15.76 0.47 -5.32
N LEU A 56 -14.97 -0.59 -5.38
CA LEU A 56 -14.09 -0.89 -6.51
C LEU A 56 -14.86 -1.27 -7.77
N ALA A 57 -16.04 -1.89 -7.67
CA ALA A 57 -16.89 -2.21 -8.81
C ALA A 57 -17.30 -0.96 -9.61
N ARG A 58 -17.42 0.19 -8.95
CA ARG A 58 -17.77 1.48 -9.58
C ARG A 58 -16.57 2.17 -10.26
N ILE A 59 -15.38 1.61 -10.14
CA ILE A 59 -14.13 2.18 -10.65
C ILE A 59 -13.66 1.32 -11.84
N SER A 60 -13.23 1.98 -12.93
CA SER A 60 -12.71 1.26 -14.10
C SER A 60 -11.52 0.37 -13.76
N ALA A 61 -11.36 -0.74 -14.48
CA ALA A 61 -10.26 -1.68 -14.27
C ALA A 61 -8.88 -1.01 -14.26
N LYS A 62 -8.65 -0.06 -15.19
CA LYS A 62 -7.43 0.77 -15.26
C LYS A 62 -7.19 1.56 -13.98
N LYS A 63 -8.22 2.22 -13.44
CA LYS A 63 -8.12 3.01 -12.19
C LYS A 63 -7.93 2.09 -10.98
N ARG A 64 -8.62 0.95 -10.89
CA ARG A 64 -8.41 -0.06 -9.84
C ARG A 64 -6.96 -0.53 -9.80
N TYR A 65 -6.40 -0.85 -10.97
CA TYR A 65 -5.01 -1.26 -11.10
C TYR A 65 -4.05 -0.13 -10.65
N ALA A 66 -4.32 1.11 -11.06
CA ALA A 66 -3.53 2.26 -10.62
C ALA A 66 -3.56 2.47 -9.10
N ILE A 67 -4.72 2.28 -8.45
CA ILE A 67 -4.86 2.32 -6.98
C ILE A 67 -4.02 1.22 -6.34
N ALA A 68 -4.13 -0.02 -6.82
CA ALA A 68 -3.37 -1.15 -6.30
C ALA A 68 -1.85 -0.95 -6.43
N ILE A 69 -1.38 -0.32 -7.52
CA ILE A 69 0.02 0.07 -7.66
C ILE A 69 0.40 1.16 -6.65
N LYS A 70 -0.41 2.20 -6.50
CA LYS A 70 -0.08 3.33 -5.60
C LYS A 70 -0.26 2.99 -4.11
N ALA A 71 -0.87 1.86 -3.80
CA ALA A 71 -1.00 1.38 -2.43
C ALA A 71 0.40 1.33 -1.76
N PRO A 72 0.53 1.80 -0.51
CA PRO A 72 1.78 1.73 0.22
C PRO A 72 2.28 0.28 0.29
N MET A 73 3.52 0.06 -0.09
CA MET A 73 4.17 -1.24 0.07
C MET A 73 4.46 -1.51 1.55
N THR A 74 4.27 -2.75 1.96
CA THR A 74 4.82 -3.25 3.23
C THR A 74 6.34 -3.19 3.23
N ARG A 75 6.97 -3.29 4.41
CA ARG A 75 8.43 -3.28 4.53
C ARG A 75 9.10 -4.36 3.67
N LEU A 76 8.52 -5.55 3.63
CA LEU A 76 8.97 -6.65 2.79
C LEU A 76 8.83 -6.31 1.31
N GLU A 77 7.66 -5.83 0.89
CA GLU A 77 7.43 -5.50 -0.51
C GLU A 77 8.36 -4.40 -1.01
N LYS A 78 8.61 -3.38 -0.17
CA LYS A 78 9.57 -2.30 -0.45
C LYS A 78 10.98 -2.83 -0.60
N TRP A 79 11.43 -3.66 0.35
CA TRP A 79 12.77 -4.26 0.30
C TRP A 79 12.94 -5.13 -0.96
N SER A 80 11.95 -5.97 -1.29
CA SER A 80 11.98 -6.79 -2.50
C SER A 80 12.01 -5.93 -3.78
N PHE A 81 11.26 -4.82 -3.80
CA PHE A 81 11.26 -3.91 -4.95
C PHE A 81 12.64 -3.28 -5.16
N GLU A 82 13.24 -2.75 -4.10
CA GLU A 82 14.59 -2.17 -4.12
C GLU A 82 15.63 -3.21 -4.53
N ARG A 83 15.52 -4.45 -4.02
CA ARG A 83 16.43 -5.55 -4.37
C ARG A 83 16.43 -5.84 -5.87
N TYR A 84 15.26 -5.89 -6.52
CA TYR A 84 15.17 -6.08 -7.97
C TYR A 84 15.56 -4.84 -8.77
N PHE A 85 15.22 -3.65 -8.27
CA PHE A 85 15.50 -2.39 -8.95
C PHE A 85 17.00 -2.10 -9.02
N SER A 86 17.72 -2.31 -7.91
CA SER A 86 19.16 -2.05 -7.78
C SER A 86 20.05 -3.15 -8.34
N PHE A 87 19.48 -4.29 -8.79
CA PHE A 87 20.28 -5.38 -9.36
C PHE A 87 20.89 -4.99 -10.71
N SER A 88 22.10 -5.47 -11.01
CA SER A 88 22.89 -5.05 -12.17
C SER A 88 22.13 -5.11 -13.51
N GLN A 89 22.37 -4.10 -14.35
CA GLN A 89 21.79 -4.01 -15.69
C GLN A 89 22.24 -5.22 -16.52
N GLY A 90 21.34 -5.82 -17.32
CA GLY A 90 21.65 -6.95 -18.20
C GLY A 90 21.63 -8.34 -17.54
N LYS A 91 21.50 -8.44 -16.21
CA LYS A 91 21.32 -9.72 -15.50
C LYS A 91 19.92 -9.82 -14.89
N ARG A 92 19.35 -11.02 -14.90
CA ARG A 92 18.08 -11.32 -14.21
C ARG A 92 18.37 -11.92 -12.85
N LEU A 93 17.73 -11.39 -11.82
CA LEU A 93 17.75 -11.96 -10.47
C LEU A 93 16.65 -13.02 -10.38
N SER A 94 17.00 -14.21 -9.88
CA SER A 94 16.05 -15.31 -9.72
C SER A 94 15.04 -14.98 -8.62
N ILE A 95 13.83 -15.56 -8.72
CA ILE A 95 12.82 -15.37 -7.67
C ILE A 95 13.25 -16.11 -6.42
N GLU A 96 13.83 -17.30 -6.61
CA GLU A 96 14.27 -18.22 -5.58
C GLU A 96 15.26 -17.53 -4.64
N THR A 97 16.22 -16.78 -5.20
CA THR A 97 17.17 -16.00 -4.40
C THR A 97 16.46 -14.94 -3.56
N VAL A 98 15.56 -14.15 -4.15
CA VAL A 98 14.85 -13.10 -3.40
C VAL A 98 13.89 -13.69 -2.36
N VAL A 99 13.22 -14.80 -2.66
CA VAL A 99 12.38 -15.54 -1.69
C VAL A 99 13.23 -15.97 -0.50
N HIS A 100 14.38 -16.58 -0.76
CA HIS A 100 15.28 -17.03 0.31
C HIS A 100 15.80 -15.86 1.16
N GLU A 101 16.26 -14.78 0.53
CA GLU A 101 16.70 -13.56 1.23
C GLU A 101 15.55 -12.98 2.09
N VAL A 102 14.33 -12.90 1.55
CA VAL A 102 13.16 -12.38 2.27
C VAL A 102 12.81 -13.27 3.47
N CYS A 103 12.73 -14.59 3.29
CA CYS A 103 12.44 -15.52 4.40
C CYS A 103 13.49 -15.40 5.51
N SER A 104 14.76 -15.26 5.14
CA SER A 104 15.88 -15.11 6.08
C SER A 104 15.84 -13.78 6.85
N ILE A 105 15.60 -12.66 6.16
CA ILE A 105 15.60 -11.31 6.75
C ILE A 105 14.36 -11.08 7.61
N PHE A 106 13.18 -11.45 7.10
CA PHE A 106 11.90 -11.16 7.74
C PHE A 106 11.40 -12.28 8.66
N LYS A 107 12.12 -13.40 8.74
CA LYS A 107 11.78 -14.58 9.58
C LYS A 107 10.37 -15.09 9.31
N ILE A 108 10.01 -15.19 8.03
CA ILE A 108 8.73 -15.71 7.56
C ILE A 108 8.92 -17.02 6.79
N PRO A 109 7.91 -17.91 6.77
CA PRO A 109 7.97 -19.13 5.98
C PRO A 109 7.88 -18.84 4.48
N ASP A 110 8.52 -19.70 3.68
CA ASP A 110 8.31 -19.73 2.23
C ASP A 110 6.91 -20.28 1.93
N THR A 111 6.04 -19.41 1.42
CA THR A 111 4.66 -19.75 1.09
C THR A 111 4.35 -19.45 -0.38
N PRO A 112 3.38 -20.16 -0.99
CA PRO A 112 2.94 -19.87 -2.35
C PRO A 112 2.51 -18.41 -2.56
N ASP A 113 1.88 -17.79 -1.55
CA ASP A 113 1.42 -16.40 -1.64
C ASP A 113 2.55 -15.39 -1.52
N LEU A 114 3.58 -15.69 -0.72
CA LEU A 114 4.82 -14.92 -0.71
C LEU A 114 5.48 -14.93 -2.09
N ARG A 115 5.60 -16.12 -2.71
CA ARG A 115 6.17 -16.27 -4.06
C ARG A 115 5.38 -15.49 -5.12
N LYS A 116 4.05 -15.55 -5.09
CA LYS A 116 3.18 -14.72 -5.96
C LYS A 116 3.41 -13.23 -5.74
N THR A 117 3.58 -12.81 -4.49
CA THR A 117 3.84 -11.40 -4.14
C THR A 117 5.20 -10.94 -4.67
N ILE A 118 6.27 -11.70 -4.43
CA ILE A 118 7.62 -11.41 -4.95
C ILE A 118 7.62 -11.39 -6.49
N LEU A 119 6.91 -12.31 -7.14
CA LEU A 119 6.76 -12.32 -8.60
C LEU A 119 6.08 -11.03 -9.12
N ARG A 120 5.00 -10.57 -8.47
CA ARG A 120 4.32 -9.31 -8.82
C ARG A 120 5.26 -8.12 -8.65
N ILE A 121 6.03 -8.08 -7.56
CA ILE A 121 7.01 -7.02 -7.30
C ILE A 121 8.11 -7.04 -8.35
N ARG A 122 8.66 -8.20 -8.70
CA ARG A 122 9.67 -8.34 -9.77
C ARG A 122 9.20 -7.72 -11.08
N LYS A 123 7.98 -8.09 -11.52
CA LYS A 123 7.37 -7.54 -12.73
C LYS A 123 7.25 -6.02 -12.65
N ARG A 124 6.82 -5.50 -11.48
CA ARG A 124 6.70 -4.06 -11.24
C ARG A 124 8.05 -3.35 -11.28
N ALA A 125 9.08 -3.88 -10.61
CA ALA A 125 10.43 -3.31 -10.55
C ALA A 125 11.07 -3.25 -11.93
N TYR A 126 11.00 -4.34 -12.71
CA TYR A 126 11.53 -4.37 -14.07
C TYR A 126 10.75 -3.48 -15.03
N SER A 127 9.42 -3.40 -14.90
CA SER A 127 8.61 -2.46 -15.68
C SER A 127 8.95 -1.00 -15.36
N TYR A 128 9.25 -0.69 -14.10
CA TYR A 128 9.68 0.64 -13.69
C TYR A 128 11.06 0.97 -14.25
N ARG A 129 11.99 0.02 -14.14
CA ARG A 129 13.35 0.12 -14.68
C ARG A 129 13.36 0.35 -16.19
N SER A 130 12.54 -0.36 -16.95
CA SER A 130 12.46 -0.21 -18.41
C SER A 130 11.85 1.13 -18.86
N ARG A 131 11.16 1.85 -17.95
CA ARG A 131 10.54 3.16 -18.22
C ARG A 131 11.41 4.34 -17.79
N MET A 132 12.52 4.09 -17.10
CA MET A 132 13.48 5.11 -16.68
C MET A 132 14.76 4.94 -17.53
N PRO A 133 14.91 5.70 -18.64
CA PRO A 133 16.06 5.52 -19.53
C PRO A 133 17.39 5.91 -18.89
N PHE A 134 17.42 6.75 -17.85
CA PHE A 134 18.65 7.17 -17.19
C PHE A 134 18.40 7.46 -15.71
N ALA A 135 18.97 6.63 -14.85
CA ALA A 135 19.39 7.00 -13.51
C ALA A 135 20.64 6.18 -13.22
N GLN A 136 21.74 6.61 -13.82
CA GLN A 136 23.08 6.20 -13.39
C GLN A 136 23.41 7.00 -12.11
N PRO A 137 24.03 6.40 -11.09
CA PRO A 137 25.09 7.10 -10.37
C PRO A 137 26.30 7.32 -11.30
#